data_AF-A0A0C2V1B1-F1
#
_entry.id   AF-A0A0C2V1B1-F1
#
_cell.length_a   1.000
_cell.length_b   1.000
_cell.length_c   1.000
_cell.angle_alpha   90.00
_cell.angle_beta   90.00
_cell.angle_gamma   90.00
#
_symmetry.space_group_name_H-M   'P 1'
#
loop_
_entity.id
_entity.type
_entity.pdbx_description
1 polymer ?
#
loop_
_entity_poly.entity_id
_entity_poly.type
_entity_poly.pdbx_seq_one_letter_code
_entity_poly.pdbx_strand_id
1 'polypeptide(L)' 'MRILCCKEHVEMGLDVIVDETEKLPDLKTVDNNDELSTKCEYCDETAIYIVENK' A
#
# COMPACT_ATOMS: atom_id res chain seq x y z
N MET A 1 0.73 -8.31 7.47
CA MET A 1 1.06 -8.16 6.02
C MET A 1 1.05 -6.67 5.70
N ARG A 2 1.92 -6.20 4.79
CA ARG A 2 1.91 -4.79 4.36
C ARG A 2 2.21 -4.69 2.86
N ILE A 3 1.53 -3.80 2.16
CA ILE A 3 1.70 -3.52 0.72
C ILE A 3 1.82 -2.00 0.55
N LEU A 4 2.79 -1.56 -0.24
CA LEU A 4 2.98 -0.16 -0.62
C LEU A 4 2.31 0.08 -1.98
N CYS A 5 1.40 1.05 -2.04
CA CYS A 5 0.63 1.33 -3.25
C CYS A 5 0.74 2.79 -3.68
N CYS A 6 0.81 3.01 -5.00
CA CYS A 6 0.50 4.32 -5.59
C CYS A 6 -1.01 4.56 -5.55
N LYS A 7 -1.44 5.74 -6.02
CA LYS A 7 -2.86 6.11 -6.04
C LYS A 7 -3.72 5.16 -6.89
N GLU A 8 -3.17 4.65 -7.98
CA GLU A 8 -3.92 3.81 -8.92
C GLU A 8 -4.08 2.38 -8.40
N HIS A 9 -3.10 1.86 -7.66
CA HIS A 9 -3.08 0.47 -7.19
C HIS A 9 -3.49 0.29 -5.72
N VAL A 10 -3.98 1.35 -5.06
CA VAL A 10 -4.39 1.28 -3.65
C VAL A 10 -5.57 0.33 -3.44
N GLU A 11 -6.54 0.32 -4.36
CA GLU A 11 -7.70 -0.57 -4.31
C GLU A 11 -7.28 -2.03 -4.46
N MET A 12 -6.37 -2.32 -5.41
CA MET A 12 -5.80 -3.65 -5.58
C MET A 12 -5.06 -4.14 -4.33
N GLY A 13 -4.29 -3.26 -3.67
CA GLY A 13 -3.61 -3.62 -2.43
C GLY A 13 -4.58 -3.92 -1.28
N LEU A 14 -5.71 -3.22 -1.21
CA LEU A 14 -6.78 -3.50 -0.25
C LEU A 14 -7.40 -4.88 -0.51
N ASP A 15 -7.78 -5.17 -1.75
CA ASP A 15 -8.37 -6.47 -2.12
C ASP A 15 -7.43 -7.63 -1.78
N VAL A 16 -6.15 -7.51 -2.13
CA VAL A 16 -5.15 -8.56 -1.84
C VAL A 16 -5.03 -8.82 -0.34
N ILE A 17 -4.97 -7.78 0.49
CA ILE A 17 -4.90 -8.00 1.94
C ILE A 17 -6.20 -8.59 2.49
N VAL A 18 -7.36 -8.17 1.99
CA VAL A 18 -8.64 -8.75 2.41
C VAL A 18 -8.71 -10.23 2.05
N ASP A 19 -8.33 -10.61 0.83
CA ASP A 19 -8.35 -12.00 0.37
C ASP A 19 -7.38 -12.88 1.17
N GLU A 20 -6.17 -12.38 1.47
CA GLU A 20 -5.15 -13.16 2.17
C GLU A 20 -5.34 -13.22 3.69
N THR A 21 -5.92 -12.17 4.28
CA THR A 21 -6.05 -12.06 5.75
C THR A 21 -7.46 -12.27 6.27
N GLU A 22 -8.47 -12.27 5.39
CA GLU A 22 -9.90 -12.29 5.69
C GLU A 22 -10.34 -11.20 6.69
N LYS A 23 -9.58 -10.09 6.75
CA LYS A 23 -9.76 -9.00 7.70
C LYS A 23 -9.79 -7.66 6.97
N LEU A 24 -10.44 -6.69 7.62
CA LEU A 24 -10.44 -5.31 7.14
C LEU A 24 -9.03 -4.71 7.27
N PRO A 25 -8.38 -4.29 6.17
CA PRO A 25 -7.07 -3.65 6.21
C PRO A 25 -7.15 -2.21 6.74
N ASP A 26 -6.05 -1.78 7.34
CA ASP A 26 -5.77 -0.38 7.63
C ASP A 26 -5.09 0.29 6.43
N LEU A 27 -5.55 1.49 6.08
CA LEU A 27 -4.96 2.33 5.04
C LEU A 27 -4.30 3.56 5.67
N LYS A 28 -3.02 3.78 5.38
CA LYS A 28 -2.24 4.93 5.84
C LYS A 28 -1.55 5.62 4.68
N THR A 29 -1.32 6.93 4.78
CA THR A 29 -0.51 7.67 3.81
C THR A 29 0.98 7.57 4.14
N VAL A 30 1.81 7.50 3.10
CA VAL A 30 3.27 7.56 3.24
C VAL A 30 3.74 8.99 3.05
N ASP A 31 4.41 9.52 4.07
CA ASP A 31 5.14 10.78 3.95
C ASP A 31 6.45 10.50 3.20
N ASN A 32 6.45 10.71 1.87
CA ASN A 32 7.64 10.59 1.03
C ASN A 32 8.51 11.85 1.17
N ASN A 33 8.90 12.20 2.39
CA ASN A 33 9.89 13.24 2.62
C ASN A 33 11.27 12.70 2.16
N ASP A 34 11.63 13.04 0.92
CA ASP A 34 12.88 12.98 0.15
C ASP A 34 13.92 11.84 0.33
N GLU A 35 14.00 11.10 1.43
CA GLU A 35 15.07 10.11 1.67
C GLU A 35 14.65 8.63 1.50
N LEU A 36 13.34 8.33 1.45
CA LEU A 36 12.85 6.94 1.53
C LEU A 36 12.06 6.45 0.31
N SER A 37 12.07 7.20 -0.81
CA SER A 37 11.28 6.99 -2.04
C SER A 37 10.72 5.57 -2.17
N THR A 38 9.56 5.36 -1.57
CA THR A 38 8.91 4.05 -1.55
C THR A 38 8.21 3.90 -2.89
N LYS A 39 8.50 2.82 -3.61
CA LYS A 39 7.80 2.50 -4.85
C LYS A 39 6.56 1.65 -4.57
N CYS A 40 5.60 1.73 -5.47
CA CYS A 40 4.47 0.83 -5.52
C CYS A 40 4.97 -0.61 -5.72
N GLU A 41 4.34 -1.58 -5.07
CA GLU A 41 4.66 -3.00 -5.25
C GLU A 41 4.19 -3.53 -6.62
N TYR A 42 3.30 -2.79 -7.28
CA TYR A 42 2.68 -3.17 -8.55
C TYR A 42 3.23 -2.42 -9.77
N CYS A 43 3.89 -1.28 -9.57
CA CYS A 43 4.45 -0.46 -10.64
C CYS A 43 5.64 0.39 -10.15
N ASP A 44 6.34 1.07 -11.05
CA ASP A 44 7.49 1.92 -10.68
C ASP A 44 7.13 3.30 -10.13
N GLU A 45 5.85 3.61 -9.96
CA GLU A 45 5.42 4.89 -9.39
C GLU A 45 5.68 4.98 -7.90
N THR A 46 5.75 6.22 -7.39
CA THR A 46 5.88 6.48 -5.96
C THR A 46 4.64 5.96 -5.21
N ALA A 47 4.86 5.07 -4.25
CA ALA A 47 3.84 4.65 -3.31
C ALA A 47 3.54 5.80 -2.34
N ILE A 48 2.28 6.17 -2.26
CA ILE A 48 1.78 7.21 -1.34
C ILE A 48 0.85 6.63 -0.27
N TYR A 49 0.58 5.32 -0.34
CA TYR A 49 -0.25 4.59 0.60
C TYR A 49 0.45 3.31 1.10
N ILE A 50 0.22 2.97 2.37
CA ILE A 50 0.49 1.67 2.97
C ILE A 50 -0.86 1.04 3.29
N VAL A 51 -1.06 -0.17 2.76
CA VAL A 51 -2.15 -1.06 3.16
C VAL A 51 -1.55 -2.12 4.08
N GLU A 52 -2.06 -2.26 5.30
CA GLU A 52 -1.55 -3.26 6.25
C GLU A 52 -2.66 -3.88 7.11
N ASN A 53 -2.40 -5.09 7.61
CA ASN A 53 -3.25 -5.72 8.63
C ASN A 53 -2.37 -6.13 9.82
N LYS A 54 -2.79 -5.75 11.03
CA LYS A 54 -2.05 -5.96 12.28
C LYS A 54 -2.52 -7.17 13.07
#